data_AF-A0AAW0YWH7-F1
#
_entry.id   AF-A0AAW0YWH7-F1
#
_cell.length_a   1.000
_cell.length_b   1.000
_cell.length_c   1.000
_cell.angle_alpha   90.00
_cell.angle_beta   90.00
_cell.angle_gamma   90.00
#
_symmetry.space_group_name_H-M   'P 1'
#
loop_
_entity.id
_entity.type
_entity.pdbx_description
1 polymer ?
#
loop_
_entity_poly.entity_id
_entity_poly.type
_entity_poly.pdbx_seq_one_letter_code
_entity_poly.pdbx_strand_id
1 'polypeptide(L)'
;MASGMSDVEKNSYTDPTTVPVSDPLDPKYGDETPEYDAVFGEIREGQVNYKSVGWIMATIIMLKTIIALGVLAMPTVLSATGGVPGSLIIIAIGLITTWSGHVVGLFKKNHPEVYSMDGVGYVLAGRFGRELYSVAYPLFMIFLSGSGFVAISIAFNAVTAYGTCTVAWVVVAMVGTFALASIQTLSKVSILGWIGFVSVMSAILIITIAVGIQDRPSAAPQTGPWDKDISAVNHAGTFLGGMGAVSTVVFSYSGTPAFFNVVGEMRNPKNYDRALYCCQSIVTATYLTIGIVVYYFCGQYLANPALGSAGVIIKKVAYAVALPGLFVSVTIYTHVGAKMIFVRLLRGSDHLTSHSFVHWATWLGCVGGCVTLSFILAEAIPFFGDLVNLIGATLGTFMCMVSNGWMWLHDNWHRRHEDKSLYFKALVVLNVFLIVAGAFIMITGTWAAAVSIRNSYATGNISRPFSCADNSNSS
;
A
#
# COMPACT_ATOMS: atom_id res chain seq x y z
N MET A 1 70.84 -16.47 23.92
CA MET A 1 70.97 -15.00 23.88
C MET A 1 70.30 -14.55 22.60
N ALA A 2 69.04 -14.12 22.68
CA ALA A 2 68.63 -12.70 22.71
C ALA A 2 68.90 -12.03 21.35
N SER A 3 68.01 -11.31 20.67
CA SER A 3 66.67 -10.79 20.91
C SER A 3 66.34 -9.93 19.67
N GLY A 4 65.07 -9.67 19.35
CA GLY A 4 64.70 -8.39 18.72
C GLY A 4 63.80 -8.46 17.49
N MET A 5 62.54 -8.09 17.71
CA MET A 5 61.52 -7.69 16.74
C MET A 5 61.96 -6.53 15.82
N SER A 6 61.39 -6.46 14.61
CA SER A 6 60.76 -5.22 14.13
C SER A 6 59.79 -5.49 12.97
N ASP A 7 58.64 -4.83 13.07
CA ASP A 7 57.45 -4.91 12.26
C ASP A 7 57.63 -4.23 10.89
N VAL A 8 57.07 -4.83 9.83
CA VAL A 8 56.63 -4.08 8.64
C VAL A 8 55.29 -4.64 8.16
N GLU A 9 54.26 -3.99 8.66
CA GLU A 9 52.86 -4.02 8.27
C GLU A 9 52.73 -3.61 6.78
N LYS A 10 52.21 -4.50 5.92
CA LYS A 10 51.74 -4.14 4.57
C LYS A 10 50.22 -4.07 4.59
N ASN A 11 49.72 -2.84 4.64
CA ASN A 11 48.32 -2.46 4.45
C ASN A 11 47.70 -3.11 3.20
N SER A 12 46.76 -4.04 3.40
CA SER A 12 45.72 -4.34 2.42
C SER A 12 44.55 -3.39 2.66
N TYR A 13 44.35 -2.45 1.74
CA TYR A 13 43.16 -1.59 1.68
C TYR A 13 41.93 -2.48 1.40
N THR A 14 41.17 -2.82 2.43
CA THR A 14 39.86 -3.47 2.29
C THR A 14 38.80 -2.40 1.98
N ASP A 15 38.16 -2.54 0.82
CA ASP A 15 36.94 -1.82 0.42
C ASP A 15 35.83 -2.07 1.48
N PRO A 16 35.10 -1.05 1.99
CA PRO A 16 34.15 -1.23 3.10
C PRO A 16 32.87 -2.01 2.74
N THR A 17 32.81 -2.69 1.59
CA THR A 17 31.59 -3.29 1.05
C THR A 17 31.42 -4.78 1.29
N THR A 18 32.35 -5.44 2.01
CA THR A 18 32.23 -6.87 2.33
C THR A 18 32.38 -7.11 3.83
N VAL A 19 31.29 -7.57 4.47
CA VAL A 19 31.33 -8.18 5.81
C VAL A 19 32.25 -9.41 5.73
N PRO A 20 33.20 -9.60 6.66
CA PRO A 20 34.07 -10.77 6.62
C PRO A 20 33.25 -12.03 6.90
N VAL A 21 33.30 -12.98 5.96
CA VAL A 21 32.83 -14.35 6.17
C VAL A 21 33.87 -15.02 7.08
N SER A 22 33.47 -15.43 8.29
CA SER A 22 34.34 -16.18 9.19
C SER A 22 34.63 -17.58 8.63
N ASP A 23 35.88 -18.00 8.72
CA ASP A 23 36.39 -19.29 8.26
C ASP A 23 35.74 -20.43 9.08
N PRO A 24 35.25 -21.54 8.49
CA PRO A 24 34.43 -22.53 9.21
C PRO A 24 35.20 -23.52 10.11
N LEU A 25 36.48 -23.28 10.42
CA LEU A 25 37.38 -24.31 10.97
C LEU A 25 38.16 -23.89 12.22
N ASP A 26 37.58 -23.09 13.12
CA ASP A 26 38.14 -22.89 14.47
C ASP A 26 37.26 -23.52 15.56
N PRO A 27 37.65 -24.69 16.14
CA PRO A 27 36.81 -25.44 17.07
C PRO A 27 37.07 -25.00 18.52
N LYS A 28 36.68 -23.78 18.88
CA LYS A 28 36.56 -23.36 20.29
C LYS A 28 35.51 -22.25 20.45
N TYR A 29 34.22 -22.58 20.55
CA TYR A 29 33.26 -21.77 21.32
C TYR A 29 32.00 -22.61 21.62
N GLY A 30 31.62 -22.66 22.90
CA GLY A 30 30.42 -23.36 23.37
C GLY A 30 29.14 -22.58 23.11
N ASP A 31 28.10 -23.33 22.73
CA ASP A 31 26.64 -23.20 22.92
C ASP A 31 25.91 -21.85 23.17
N GLU A 32 26.46 -20.69 22.80
CA GLU A 32 25.72 -19.41 22.74
C GLU A 32 26.12 -18.58 21.52
N THR A 33 25.96 -19.13 20.31
CA THR A 33 26.03 -18.29 19.10
C THR A 33 24.73 -17.48 18.99
N PRO A 34 24.76 -16.13 19.04
CA PRO A 34 23.56 -15.32 18.83
C PRO A 34 22.98 -15.63 17.44
N GLU A 35 21.66 -15.82 17.36
CA GLU A 35 20.97 -16.06 16.09
C GLU A 35 21.18 -14.82 15.19
N TYR A 36 21.92 -14.98 14.10
CA TYR A 36 22.24 -13.91 13.16
C TYR A 36 21.12 -13.76 12.12
N ASP A 37 20.51 -12.57 12.07
CA ASP A 37 19.52 -12.24 11.05
C ASP A 37 20.13 -11.38 9.93
N ALA A 38 19.83 -11.72 8.68
CA ALA A 38 20.37 -11.02 7.50
C ALA A 38 19.89 -9.56 7.37
N VAL A 39 18.82 -9.16 8.07
CA VAL A 39 18.28 -7.80 8.07
C VAL A 39 18.64 -7.05 9.36
N PHE A 40 18.48 -7.71 10.51
CA PHE A 40 18.58 -7.08 11.83
C PHE A 40 19.90 -7.34 12.56
N GLY A 41 20.79 -8.20 12.01
CA GLY A 41 22.08 -8.53 12.61
C GLY A 41 21.98 -9.52 13.78
N GLU A 42 22.95 -9.48 14.70
CA GLU A 42 22.99 -10.34 15.89
C GLU A 42 21.81 -10.05 16.84
N ILE A 43 20.99 -11.05 17.12
CA ILE A 43 19.93 -10.95 18.14
C ILE A 43 20.57 -11.20 19.51
N ARG A 44 20.77 -10.13 20.29
CA ARG A 44 21.27 -10.19 21.67
C ARG A 44 20.12 -10.24 22.68
N GLU A 45 20.27 -11.04 23.73
CA GLU A 45 19.32 -11.02 24.86
C GLU A 45 19.23 -9.61 25.47
N GLY A 46 18.00 -9.13 25.70
CA GLY A 46 17.73 -7.78 26.20
C GLY A 46 17.51 -6.69 25.14
N GLN A 47 17.73 -6.98 23.85
CA GLN A 47 17.38 -6.06 22.76
C GLN A 47 15.96 -6.31 22.21
N VAL A 48 15.39 -5.31 21.53
CA VAL A 48 14.03 -5.39 20.96
C VAL A 48 13.98 -6.50 19.90
N ASN A 49 13.20 -7.55 20.15
CA ASN A 49 13.03 -8.62 19.18
C ASN A 49 12.10 -8.18 18.03
N TYR A 50 12.68 -7.90 16.87
CA TYR A 50 11.95 -7.49 15.66
C TYR A 50 11.19 -8.65 14.98
N LYS A 51 11.52 -9.92 15.26
CA LYS A 51 10.84 -11.13 14.74
C LYS A 51 9.73 -11.64 15.67
N SER A 52 8.77 -10.79 15.96
CA SER A 52 7.68 -11.10 16.91
C SER A 52 6.34 -11.42 16.26
N VAL A 53 6.21 -11.34 14.93
CA VAL A 53 4.92 -11.43 14.24
C VAL A 53 4.56 -12.89 13.90
N GLY A 54 3.46 -13.40 14.46
CA GLY A 54 2.87 -14.69 14.08
C GLY A 54 2.10 -14.61 12.74
N TRP A 55 1.81 -15.75 12.10
CA TRP A 55 1.18 -15.78 10.77
C TRP A 55 -0.24 -15.17 10.74
N ILE A 56 -1.03 -15.33 11.81
CA ILE A 56 -2.35 -14.70 11.95
C ILE A 56 -2.19 -13.18 12.00
N MET A 57 -1.23 -12.71 12.80
CA MET A 57 -0.96 -11.28 12.93
C MET A 57 -0.46 -10.69 11.60
N ALA A 58 0.42 -11.40 10.91
CA ALA A 58 0.87 -11.04 9.57
C ALA A 58 -0.32 -10.92 8.59
N THR A 59 -1.26 -11.87 8.63
CA THR A 59 -2.49 -11.83 7.81
C THR A 59 -3.28 -10.54 8.05
N ILE A 60 -3.41 -10.11 9.31
CA ILE A 60 -4.17 -8.90 9.67
C ILE A 60 -3.44 -7.63 9.24
N ILE A 61 -2.11 -7.58 9.41
CA ILE A 61 -1.30 -6.47 8.92
C ILE A 61 -1.44 -6.37 7.40
N MET A 62 -1.34 -7.49 6.67
CA MET A 62 -1.56 -7.53 5.22
C MET A 62 -2.97 -7.08 4.82
N LEU A 63 -4.01 -7.60 5.51
CA LEU A 63 -5.41 -7.19 5.31
C LEU A 63 -5.57 -5.70 5.49
N LYS A 64 -4.98 -5.14 6.55
CA LYS A 64 -5.01 -3.70 6.82
C LYS A 64 -4.33 -2.90 5.72
N THR A 65 -3.18 -3.36 5.20
CA THR A 65 -2.46 -2.66 4.13
C THR A 65 -3.23 -2.62 2.81
N ILE A 66 -4.07 -3.61 2.54
CA ILE A 66 -4.84 -3.76 1.28
C ILE A 66 -6.26 -3.19 1.41
N ILE A 67 -7.05 -3.60 2.40
CA ILE A 67 -8.48 -3.24 2.51
C ILE A 67 -8.68 -1.74 2.73
N ALA A 68 -7.69 -1.03 3.28
CA ALA A 68 -7.72 0.38 3.68
C ALA A 68 -8.69 1.27 2.87
N LEU A 69 -8.27 1.79 1.73
CA LEU A 69 -9.05 2.74 0.91
C LEU A 69 -9.68 2.08 -0.32
N GLY A 70 -9.13 0.95 -0.78
CA GLY A 70 -9.51 0.32 -2.04
C GLY A 70 -10.95 -0.18 -2.09
N VAL A 71 -11.43 -0.78 -0.99
CA VAL A 71 -12.80 -1.31 -0.89
C VAL A 71 -13.87 -0.24 -1.13
N LEU A 72 -13.57 1.01 -0.79
CA LEU A 72 -14.51 2.13 -0.91
C LEU A 72 -14.76 2.56 -2.36
N ALA A 73 -13.90 2.12 -3.28
CA ALA A 73 -14.00 2.40 -4.71
C ALA A 73 -14.48 1.18 -5.53
N MET A 74 -14.75 0.04 -4.90
CA MET A 74 -15.24 -1.15 -5.63
C MET A 74 -16.60 -0.93 -6.32
N PRO A 75 -17.60 -0.27 -5.70
CA PRO A 75 -18.89 -0.08 -6.37
C PRO A 75 -18.78 0.79 -7.63
N THR A 76 -17.88 1.77 -7.64
CA THR A 76 -17.68 2.66 -8.80
C THR A 76 -16.99 1.94 -9.97
N VAL A 77 -16.13 0.95 -9.70
CA VAL A 77 -15.57 0.03 -10.71
C VAL A 77 -16.68 -0.70 -11.46
N LEU A 78 -17.67 -1.22 -10.72
CA LEU A 78 -18.81 -1.94 -11.31
C LEU A 78 -19.76 -1.00 -12.06
N SER A 79 -19.99 0.22 -11.56
CA SER A 79 -20.78 1.23 -12.26
C SER A 79 -20.12 1.65 -13.59
N ALA A 80 -18.80 1.83 -13.61
CA ALA A 80 -18.08 2.24 -14.81
C ALA A 80 -18.04 1.18 -15.93
N THR A 81 -18.09 -0.11 -15.57
CA THR A 81 -17.85 -1.22 -16.53
C THR A 81 -19.04 -2.16 -16.69
N GLY A 82 -20.05 -2.06 -15.82
CA GLY A 82 -21.10 -3.06 -15.64
C GLY A 82 -20.73 -4.11 -14.59
N GLY A 83 -21.75 -4.78 -14.05
CA GLY A 83 -21.57 -5.73 -12.96
C GLY A 83 -20.64 -6.91 -13.32
N VAL A 84 -20.81 -7.49 -14.51
CA VAL A 84 -20.04 -8.68 -14.93
C VAL A 84 -18.58 -8.32 -15.27
N PRO A 85 -18.29 -7.35 -16.17
CA PRO A 85 -16.91 -6.96 -16.44
C PRO A 85 -16.17 -6.45 -15.20
N GLY A 86 -16.84 -5.66 -14.35
CA GLY A 86 -16.25 -5.13 -13.11
C GLY A 86 -15.83 -6.25 -12.14
N SER A 87 -16.70 -7.25 -11.92
CA SER A 87 -16.35 -8.41 -11.09
C SER A 87 -15.19 -9.23 -11.69
N LEU A 88 -15.16 -9.42 -13.02
CA LEU A 88 -14.06 -10.12 -13.69
C LEU A 88 -12.73 -9.37 -13.54
N ILE A 89 -12.73 -8.03 -13.62
CA ILE A 89 -11.53 -7.21 -13.39
C ILE A 89 -11.04 -7.39 -11.95
N ILE A 90 -11.93 -7.37 -10.95
CA ILE A 90 -11.58 -7.60 -9.54
C ILE A 90 -10.93 -8.97 -9.37
N ILE A 91 -11.52 -10.03 -9.93
CA ILE A 91 -10.97 -11.39 -9.83
C ILE A 91 -9.62 -11.49 -10.55
N ALA A 92 -9.51 -10.97 -11.78
CA ALA A 92 -8.29 -11.07 -12.57
C ALA A 92 -7.11 -10.35 -11.88
N ILE A 93 -7.32 -9.12 -11.41
CA ILE A 93 -6.29 -8.37 -10.66
C ILE A 93 -6.02 -9.01 -9.30
N GLY A 94 -7.04 -9.54 -8.62
CA GLY A 94 -6.86 -10.29 -7.37
C GLY A 94 -5.97 -11.52 -7.54
N LEU A 95 -6.16 -12.29 -8.62
CA LEU A 95 -5.30 -13.44 -8.95
C LEU A 95 -3.87 -13.01 -9.30
N ILE A 96 -3.73 -11.97 -10.13
CA ILE A 96 -2.42 -11.41 -10.50
C ILE A 96 -1.65 -10.94 -9.27
N THR A 97 -2.29 -10.19 -8.38
CA THR A 97 -1.64 -9.64 -7.18
C THR A 97 -1.41 -10.69 -6.10
N THR A 98 -2.20 -11.77 -6.09
CA THR A 98 -1.91 -12.97 -5.29
C THR A 98 -0.62 -13.65 -5.77
N TRP A 99 -0.47 -13.82 -7.09
CA TRP A 99 0.79 -14.32 -7.66
C TRP A 99 1.95 -13.36 -7.34
N SER A 100 1.78 -12.06 -7.51
CA SER A 100 2.79 -11.06 -7.15
C SER A 100 3.22 -11.16 -5.69
N GLY A 101 2.28 -11.33 -4.75
CA GLY A 101 2.60 -11.56 -3.34
C GLY A 101 3.37 -12.85 -3.12
N HIS A 102 3.04 -13.93 -3.83
CA HIS A 102 3.79 -15.17 -3.71
C HIS A 102 5.23 -15.01 -4.22
N VAL A 103 5.44 -14.25 -5.29
CA VAL A 103 6.77 -13.89 -5.78
C VAL A 103 7.57 -13.10 -4.74
N VAL A 104 6.94 -12.19 -3.99
CA VAL A 104 7.62 -11.50 -2.87
C VAL A 104 8.16 -12.50 -1.84
N GLY A 105 7.36 -13.49 -1.45
CA GLY A 105 7.78 -14.54 -0.52
C GLY A 105 8.96 -15.38 -1.05
N LEU A 106 8.88 -15.78 -2.32
CA LEU A 106 9.95 -16.52 -3.00
C LEU A 106 11.24 -15.70 -3.09
N PHE A 107 11.14 -14.45 -3.53
CA PHE A 107 12.28 -13.56 -3.68
C PHE A 107 12.93 -13.26 -2.33
N LYS A 108 12.14 -13.03 -1.27
CA LYS A 108 12.66 -12.83 0.09
C LYS A 108 13.36 -14.08 0.64
N LYS A 109 12.94 -15.28 0.23
CA LYS A 109 13.63 -16.53 0.57
C LYS A 109 14.97 -16.66 -0.17
N ASN A 110 15.03 -16.23 -1.42
CA ASN A 110 16.24 -16.29 -2.25
C ASN A 110 17.25 -15.19 -1.90
N HIS A 111 16.77 -14.03 -1.43
CA HIS A 111 17.56 -12.85 -1.06
C HIS A 111 17.20 -12.39 0.37
N PRO A 112 17.65 -13.11 1.42
CA PRO A 112 17.27 -12.83 2.81
C PRO A 112 17.66 -11.44 3.31
N GLU A 113 18.69 -10.81 2.72
CA GLU A 113 19.18 -9.48 3.04
C GLU A 113 18.21 -8.34 2.62
N VAL A 114 17.23 -8.62 1.76
CA VAL A 114 16.31 -7.61 1.23
C VAL A 114 15.21 -7.31 2.25
N TYR A 115 15.30 -6.19 2.98
CA TYR A 115 14.23 -5.76 3.90
C TYR A 115 13.12 -4.95 3.22
N SER A 116 13.51 -4.08 2.29
CA SER A 116 12.62 -3.12 1.62
C SER A 116 12.92 -3.05 0.13
N MET A 117 12.10 -2.30 -0.60
CA MET A 117 12.15 -2.21 -2.06
C MET A 117 13.48 -1.66 -2.63
N ASP A 118 14.26 -0.89 -1.87
CA ASP A 118 15.63 -0.50 -2.28
C ASP A 118 16.55 -1.72 -2.44
N GLY A 119 16.41 -2.72 -1.57
CA GLY A 119 17.13 -3.98 -1.65
C GLY A 119 16.74 -4.76 -2.91
N VAL A 120 15.44 -4.82 -3.21
CA VAL A 120 14.92 -5.41 -4.45
C VAL A 120 15.56 -4.74 -5.67
N GLY A 121 15.53 -3.41 -5.72
CA GLY A 121 16.16 -2.65 -6.80
C GLY A 121 17.66 -2.94 -6.94
N TYR A 122 18.37 -3.11 -5.83
CA TYR A 122 19.79 -3.46 -5.86
C TYR A 122 20.06 -4.83 -6.46
N VAL A 123 19.26 -5.84 -6.09
CA VAL A 123 19.39 -7.19 -6.65
C VAL A 123 19.08 -7.19 -8.15
N LEU A 124 18.03 -6.47 -8.57
CA LEU A 124 17.57 -6.47 -9.96
C LEU A 124 18.50 -5.72 -10.94
N ALA A 125 19.06 -4.59 -10.52
CA ALA A 125 19.79 -3.69 -11.42
C ALA A 125 20.96 -2.94 -10.73
N GLY A 126 21.48 -3.47 -9.62
CA GLY A 126 22.61 -2.89 -8.89
C GLY A 126 22.31 -1.49 -8.36
N ARG A 127 23.30 -0.59 -8.42
CA ARG A 127 23.19 0.77 -7.87
C ARG A 127 22.04 1.56 -8.51
N PHE A 128 21.84 1.46 -9.81
CA PHE A 128 20.76 2.17 -10.50
C PHE A 128 19.38 1.74 -10.00
N GLY A 129 19.14 0.42 -9.91
CA GLY A 129 17.87 -0.08 -9.39
C GLY A 129 17.64 0.31 -7.94
N ARG A 130 18.69 0.28 -7.09
CA ARG A 130 18.60 0.77 -5.71
C ARG A 130 18.09 2.21 -5.65
N GLU A 131 18.64 3.11 -6.46
CA GLU A 131 18.21 4.52 -6.51
C GLU A 131 16.77 4.66 -7.01
N LEU A 132 16.41 3.96 -8.09
CA LEU A 132 15.06 3.98 -8.65
C LEU A 132 14.00 3.61 -7.60
N TYR A 133 14.18 2.49 -6.89
CA TYR A 133 13.24 2.04 -5.87
C TYR A 133 13.33 2.87 -4.58
N SER A 134 14.49 3.44 -4.25
CA SER A 134 14.65 4.36 -3.12
C SER A 134 13.87 5.67 -3.30
N VAL A 135 13.59 6.08 -4.54
CA VAL A 135 12.72 7.22 -4.84
C VAL A 135 11.28 6.77 -5.00
N ALA A 136 11.05 5.73 -5.79
CA ALA A 136 9.71 5.33 -6.19
C ALA A 136 8.86 4.78 -5.03
N TYR A 137 9.44 4.05 -4.07
CA TYR A 137 8.68 3.47 -2.97
C TYR A 137 8.25 4.51 -1.91
N PRO A 138 9.12 5.41 -1.42
CA PRO A 138 8.67 6.48 -0.53
C PRO A 138 7.68 7.42 -1.23
N LEU A 139 7.88 7.70 -2.52
CA LEU A 139 6.90 8.46 -3.31
C LEU A 139 5.54 7.75 -3.33
N PHE A 140 5.52 6.44 -3.56
CA PHE A 140 4.30 5.64 -3.52
C PHE A 140 3.60 5.75 -2.16
N MET A 141 4.35 5.65 -1.06
CA MET A 141 3.81 5.80 0.30
C MET A 141 3.25 7.20 0.57
N ILE A 142 3.91 8.26 0.06
CA ILE A 142 3.43 9.64 0.15
C ILE A 142 2.09 9.81 -0.59
N PHE A 143 1.97 9.23 -1.79
CA PHE A 143 0.72 9.24 -2.55
C PHE A 143 -0.40 8.47 -1.83
N LEU A 144 -0.11 7.29 -1.25
CA LEU A 144 -1.07 6.55 -0.42
C LEU A 144 -1.53 7.38 0.78
N SER A 145 -0.61 8.02 1.50
CA SER A 145 -0.93 8.93 2.61
C SER A 145 -1.78 10.11 2.15
N GLY A 146 -1.47 10.72 1.00
CA GLY A 146 -2.27 11.81 0.42
C GLY A 146 -3.71 11.37 0.13
N SER A 147 -3.90 10.19 -0.49
CA SER A 147 -5.25 9.65 -0.72
C SER A 147 -6.03 9.39 0.58
N GLY A 148 -5.33 8.99 1.64
CA GLY A 148 -5.94 8.83 2.96
C GLY A 148 -6.25 10.16 3.64
N PHE A 149 -5.47 11.22 3.42
CA PHE A 149 -5.81 12.56 3.90
C PHE A 149 -7.07 13.10 3.23
N VAL A 150 -7.23 12.87 1.92
CA VAL A 150 -8.50 13.16 1.23
C VAL A 150 -9.65 12.38 1.88
N ALA A 151 -9.49 11.07 2.12
CA ALA A 151 -10.53 10.27 2.77
C ALA A 151 -10.87 10.73 4.20
N ILE A 152 -9.87 11.15 4.99
CA ILE A 152 -10.09 11.70 6.34
C ILE A 152 -10.84 13.03 6.27
N SER A 153 -10.51 13.91 5.31
CA SER A 153 -11.22 15.18 5.13
C SER A 153 -12.68 14.98 4.75
N ILE A 154 -12.96 14.00 3.87
CA ILE A 154 -14.32 13.59 3.52
C ILE A 154 -15.06 13.09 4.76
N ALA A 155 -14.39 12.29 5.60
CA ALA A 155 -14.96 11.78 6.83
C ALA A 155 -15.30 12.90 7.83
N PHE A 156 -14.40 13.86 8.05
CA PHE A 156 -14.67 15.01 8.91
C PHE A 156 -15.77 15.92 8.36
N ASN A 157 -15.75 16.23 7.06
CA ASN A 157 -16.81 16.99 6.42
C ASN A 157 -18.17 16.27 6.53
N ALA A 158 -18.20 14.96 6.35
CA ALA A 158 -19.42 14.18 6.52
C ALA A 158 -19.96 14.26 7.95
N VAL A 159 -19.11 13.97 8.95
CA VAL A 159 -19.49 13.95 10.37
C VAL A 159 -19.95 15.32 10.85
N THR A 160 -19.24 16.38 10.46
CA THR A 160 -19.52 17.75 10.89
C THR A 160 -20.58 18.46 10.05
N ALA A 161 -21.07 17.83 8.96
CA ALA A 161 -21.87 18.48 7.93
C ALA A 161 -21.21 19.77 7.42
N TYR A 162 -19.95 19.63 6.99
CA TYR A 162 -19.10 20.70 6.48
C TYR A 162 -18.92 21.85 7.49
N GLY A 163 -18.37 21.53 8.67
CA GLY A 163 -18.24 22.49 9.78
C GLY A 163 -17.14 23.54 9.60
N THR A 164 -16.18 23.34 8.70
CA THR A 164 -15.13 24.30 8.34
C THR A 164 -14.56 23.99 6.96
N CYS A 165 -13.65 24.84 6.48
CA CYS A 165 -12.93 24.66 5.22
C CYS A 165 -12.29 23.27 5.13
N THR A 166 -12.50 22.57 4.02
CA THR A 166 -11.92 21.23 3.78
C THR A 166 -10.41 21.19 4.00
N VAL A 167 -9.69 22.23 3.57
CA VAL A 167 -8.23 22.37 3.79
C VAL A 167 -7.86 22.27 5.27
N ALA A 168 -8.67 22.85 6.15
CA ALA A 168 -8.43 22.78 7.60
C ALA A 168 -8.55 21.32 8.11
N TRP A 169 -9.46 20.53 7.57
CA TRP A 169 -9.55 19.10 7.90
C TRP A 169 -8.37 18.29 7.38
N VAL A 170 -7.84 18.61 6.19
CA VAL A 170 -6.62 17.97 5.70
C VAL A 170 -5.42 18.35 6.57
N VAL A 171 -5.34 19.60 7.06
CA VAL A 171 -4.32 20.00 8.05
C VAL A 171 -4.46 19.22 9.36
N VAL A 172 -5.68 19.00 9.86
CA VAL A 172 -5.92 18.15 11.05
C VAL A 172 -5.46 16.72 10.79
N ALA A 173 -5.75 16.16 9.61
CA ALA A 173 -5.27 14.84 9.21
C ALA A 173 -3.74 14.79 9.18
N MET A 174 -3.09 15.81 8.62
CA MET A 174 -1.63 15.94 8.53
C MET A 174 -0.98 15.98 9.93
N VAL A 175 -1.46 16.86 10.82
CA VAL A 175 -0.91 17.02 12.18
C VAL A 175 -1.14 15.76 13.01
N GLY A 176 -2.34 15.17 12.94
CA GLY A 176 -2.64 13.91 13.63
C GLY A 176 -1.76 12.76 13.14
N THR A 177 -1.55 12.67 11.83
CA THR A 177 -0.68 11.64 11.23
C THR A 177 0.79 11.87 11.57
N PHE A 178 1.26 13.12 11.58
CA PHE A 178 2.62 13.45 12.01
C PHE A 178 2.87 12.97 13.44
N ALA A 179 1.96 13.27 14.37
CA ALA A 179 2.08 12.85 15.76
C ALA A 179 2.10 11.32 15.91
N LEU A 180 1.18 10.62 15.23
CA LEU A 180 1.07 9.16 15.32
C LEU A 180 2.23 8.43 14.60
N ALA A 181 2.63 8.90 13.42
CA ALA A 181 3.68 8.27 12.62
C ALA A 181 5.09 8.52 13.19
N SER A 182 5.27 9.57 13.99
CA SER A 182 6.53 9.87 14.69
C SER A 182 6.88 8.83 15.76
N ILE A 183 5.94 7.96 16.15
CA ILE A 183 6.20 6.87 17.08
C ILE A 183 7.05 5.80 16.36
N GLN A 184 8.30 5.62 16.79
CA GLN A 184 9.28 4.74 16.14
C GLN A 184 9.03 3.24 16.31
N THR A 185 8.21 2.84 17.30
CA THR A 185 8.07 1.44 17.70
C THR A 185 6.94 0.71 16.96
N LEU A 186 7.33 -0.23 16.10
CA LEU A 186 6.41 -1.12 15.38
C LEU A 186 5.68 -2.12 16.29
N SER A 187 6.15 -2.38 17.51
CA SER A 187 5.48 -3.29 18.46
C SER A 187 4.04 -2.86 18.78
N LYS A 188 3.77 -1.54 18.75
CA LYS A 188 2.42 -0.97 18.91
C LYS A 188 1.60 -0.94 17.62
N VAL A 189 2.23 -1.14 16.46
CA VAL A 189 1.54 -1.19 15.15
C VAL A 189 0.63 -2.41 15.03
N SER A 190 0.93 -3.49 15.77
CA SER A 190 0.06 -4.67 15.84
C SER A 190 -1.35 -4.33 16.35
N ILE A 191 -1.45 -3.67 17.51
CA ILE A 191 -2.74 -3.25 18.11
C ILE A 191 -3.43 -2.21 17.21
N LEU A 192 -2.67 -1.26 16.65
CA LEU A 192 -3.22 -0.28 15.70
C LEU A 192 -3.80 -0.96 14.46
N GLY A 193 -3.15 -2.02 13.95
CA GLY A 193 -3.63 -2.82 12.83
C GLY A 193 -5.02 -3.41 13.09
N TRP A 194 -5.26 -3.97 14.28
CA TRP A 194 -6.58 -4.47 14.69
C TRP A 194 -7.62 -3.37 14.78
N ILE A 195 -7.33 -2.29 15.51
CA ILE A 195 -8.23 -1.14 15.63
C ILE A 195 -8.60 -0.63 14.25
N GLY A 196 -7.61 -0.47 13.38
CA GLY A 196 -7.83 0.08 12.06
C GLY A 196 -8.51 -0.87 11.08
N PHE A 197 -8.35 -2.18 11.22
CA PHE A 197 -9.08 -3.17 10.42
C PHE A 197 -10.54 -3.25 10.85
N VAL A 198 -10.80 -3.41 12.16
CA VAL A 198 -12.16 -3.51 12.72
C VAL A 198 -12.96 -2.24 12.46
N SER A 199 -12.35 -1.07 12.61
CA SER A 199 -12.97 0.24 12.34
C SER A 199 -13.45 0.36 10.88
N VAL A 200 -12.57 0.07 9.91
CA VAL A 200 -12.92 0.16 8.48
C VAL A 200 -13.93 -0.91 8.10
N MET A 201 -13.73 -2.16 8.52
CA MET A 201 -14.67 -3.24 8.22
C MET A 201 -16.06 -2.99 8.82
N SER A 202 -16.14 -2.51 10.06
CA SER A 202 -17.42 -2.15 10.68
C SER A 202 -18.14 -1.06 9.89
N ALA A 203 -17.42 -0.01 9.48
CA ALA A 203 -18.01 1.06 8.68
C ALA A 203 -18.54 0.57 7.32
N ILE A 204 -17.81 -0.32 6.67
CA ILE A 204 -18.19 -0.92 5.39
C ILE A 204 -19.41 -1.85 5.54
N LEU A 205 -19.48 -2.62 6.63
CA LEU A 205 -20.65 -3.45 6.91
C LEU A 205 -21.88 -2.60 7.22
N ILE A 206 -21.72 -1.53 8.02
CA ILE A 206 -22.79 -0.57 8.32
C ILE A 206 -23.38 0.01 7.03
N ILE A 207 -22.54 0.51 6.12
CA ILE A 207 -23.04 1.10 4.88
C ILE A 207 -23.72 0.06 3.99
N THR A 208 -23.15 -1.15 3.90
CA THR A 208 -23.67 -2.24 3.05
C THR A 208 -25.04 -2.73 3.52
N ILE A 209 -25.21 -2.89 4.84
CA ILE A 209 -26.51 -3.25 5.43
C ILE A 209 -27.50 -2.11 5.20
N ALA A 210 -27.08 -0.86 5.46
CA ALA A 210 -27.96 0.30 5.36
C ALA A 210 -28.51 0.53 3.94
N VAL A 211 -27.67 0.43 2.89
CA VAL A 211 -28.15 0.55 1.50
C VAL A 211 -29.04 -0.63 1.09
N GLY A 212 -28.86 -1.80 1.70
CA GLY A 212 -29.68 -2.98 1.43
C GLY A 212 -31.08 -2.95 2.04
N ILE A 213 -31.27 -2.20 3.12
CA ILE A 213 -32.58 -2.03 3.78
C ILE A 213 -33.29 -0.72 3.43
N GLN A 214 -32.60 0.22 2.78
CA GLN A 214 -33.19 1.48 2.34
C GLN A 214 -34.08 1.25 1.11
N ASP A 215 -35.27 1.86 1.09
CA ASP A 215 -36.20 1.78 -0.04
C ASP A 215 -35.57 2.33 -1.34
N ARG A 216 -34.75 3.38 -1.21
CA ARG A 216 -34.00 4.00 -2.31
C ARG A 216 -32.71 4.66 -1.81
N PRO A 217 -31.70 4.80 -2.69
CA PRO A 217 -30.46 5.54 -2.39
C PRO A 217 -30.74 6.99 -1.99
N SER A 218 -29.85 7.56 -1.18
CA SER A 218 -30.00 8.95 -0.72
C SER A 218 -29.93 9.97 -1.85
N ALA A 219 -29.10 9.72 -2.86
CA ALA A 219 -28.96 10.57 -4.04
C ALA A 219 -30.06 10.35 -5.11
N ALA A 220 -30.93 9.34 -4.94
CA ALA A 220 -32.06 9.13 -5.85
C ALA A 220 -33.20 10.14 -5.56
N PRO A 221 -34.05 10.47 -6.56
CA PRO A 221 -35.22 11.30 -6.36
C PRO A 221 -36.09 10.82 -5.19
N GLN A 222 -36.39 11.71 -4.25
CA GLN A 222 -37.16 11.38 -3.05
C GLN A 222 -38.69 11.30 -3.29
N THR A 223 -39.15 11.52 -4.51
CA THR A 223 -40.53 11.25 -4.93
C THR A 223 -40.53 10.87 -6.40
N GLY A 224 -41.52 10.11 -6.84
CA GLY A 224 -41.68 9.71 -8.24
C GLY A 224 -40.89 8.47 -8.67
N PRO A 225 -40.95 8.14 -9.97
CA PRO A 225 -40.22 7.01 -10.52
C PRO A 225 -38.71 7.29 -10.54
N TRP A 226 -37.93 6.24 -10.28
CA TRP A 226 -36.48 6.27 -10.33
C TRP A 226 -35.98 4.95 -10.88
N ASP A 227 -34.84 4.99 -11.55
CA ASP A 227 -34.15 3.80 -12.06
C ASP A 227 -32.70 3.82 -11.59
N LYS A 228 -32.20 2.66 -11.18
CA LYS A 228 -30.80 2.46 -10.78
C LYS A 228 -29.86 2.41 -11.98
N ASP A 229 -30.37 2.16 -13.18
CA ASP A 229 -29.57 1.96 -14.39
C ASP A 229 -28.50 0.85 -14.21
N ILE A 230 -28.92 -0.27 -13.60
CA ILE A 230 -28.02 -1.41 -13.40
C ILE A 230 -27.88 -2.16 -14.71
N SER A 231 -26.65 -2.25 -15.17
CA SER A 231 -26.30 -3.04 -16.34
C SER A 231 -25.36 -4.19 -15.98
N ALA A 232 -25.59 -5.35 -16.59
CA ALA A 232 -24.65 -6.48 -16.53
C ALA A 232 -23.35 -6.11 -17.27
N VAL A 233 -23.47 -5.46 -18.42
CA VAL A 233 -22.39 -4.87 -19.20
C VAL A 233 -22.79 -3.42 -19.50
N ASN A 234 -21.93 -2.46 -19.15
CA ASN A 234 -22.20 -1.06 -19.45
C ASN A 234 -21.85 -0.77 -20.92
N HIS A 235 -22.86 -0.85 -21.80
CA HIS A 235 -22.69 -0.59 -23.24
C HIS A 235 -22.38 0.89 -23.56
N ALA A 236 -22.72 1.81 -22.66
CA ALA A 236 -22.33 3.22 -22.75
C ALA A 236 -20.94 3.49 -22.16
N GLY A 237 -20.28 2.46 -21.61
CA GLY A 237 -18.95 2.55 -21.02
C GLY A 237 -17.90 3.04 -22.02
N THR A 238 -16.97 3.85 -21.55
CA THR A 238 -15.86 4.37 -22.36
C THR A 238 -14.57 3.61 -22.03
N PHE A 239 -13.64 3.56 -22.99
CA PHE A 239 -12.30 3.02 -22.72
C PHE A 239 -11.61 3.73 -21.54
N LEU A 240 -11.82 5.05 -21.40
CA LEU A 240 -11.33 5.85 -20.29
C LEU A 240 -11.87 5.36 -18.93
N GLY A 241 -13.19 5.15 -18.83
CA GLY A 241 -13.84 4.63 -17.64
C GLY A 241 -13.39 3.20 -17.30
N GLY A 242 -13.24 2.36 -18.32
CA GLY A 242 -12.73 1.00 -18.17
C GLY A 242 -11.30 0.95 -17.65
N MET A 243 -10.40 1.77 -18.21
CA MET A 243 -9.03 1.85 -17.71
C MET A 243 -8.96 2.45 -16.30
N GLY A 244 -9.80 3.44 -16.00
CA GLY A 244 -9.90 3.97 -14.64
C GLY A 244 -10.35 2.92 -13.63
N ALA A 245 -11.33 2.09 -13.99
CA ALA A 245 -11.75 0.93 -13.20
C ALA A 245 -10.61 -0.07 -12.96
N VAL A 246 -9.85 -0.44 -14.00
CA VAL A 246 -8.67 -1.32 -13.87
C VAL A 246 -7.65 -0.71 -12.90
N SER A 247 -7.30 0.56 -13.07
CA SER A 247 -6.33 1.26 -12.23
C SER A 247 -6.79 1.37 -10.77
N THR A 248 -8.06 1.65 -10.52
CA THR A 248 -8.65 1.65 -9.17
C THR A 248 -8.56 0.27 -8.52
N VAL A 249 -8.81 -0.82 -9.26
CA VAL A 249 -8.64 -2.17 -8.73
C VAL A 249 -7.17 -2.48 -8.45
N VAL A 250 -6.24 -2.09 -9.34
CA VAL A 250 -4.80 -2.25 -9.09
C VAL A 250 -4.38 -1.51 -7.82
N PHE A 251 -4.79 -0.25 -7.64
CA PHE A 251 -4.55 0.50 -6.40
C PHE A 251 -5.03 -0.28 -5.18
N SER A 252 -6.23 -0.83 -5.26
CA SER A 252 -6.88 -1.51 -4.14
C SER A 252 -6.09 -2.73 -3.68
N TYR A 253 -5.44 -3.44 -4.60
CA TYR A 253 -4.54 -4.55 -4.28
C TYR A 253 -3.08 -4.15 -4.08
N SER A 254 -2.71 -2.87 -4.14
CA SER A 254 -1.31 -2.41 -4.15
C SER A 254 -0.61 -2.41 -2.78
N GLY A 255 -0.98 -3.30 -1.86
CA GLY A 255 -0.32 -3.48 -0.57
C GLY A 255 0.93 -4.38 -0.60
N THR A 256 1.12 -5.13 -1.70
CA THR A 256 2.21 -6.11 -1.88
C THR A 256 3.60 -5.61 -1.51
N PRO A 257 3.99 -4.35 -1.81
CA PRO A 257 5.34 -3.88 -1.49
C PRO A 257 5.67 -3.87 0.01
N ALA A 258 4.65 -3.65 0.84
CA ALA A 258 4.81 -3.69 2.30
C ALA A 258 5.03 -5.12 2.84
N PHE A 259 4.75 -6.15 2.04
CA PHE A 259 4.85 -7.55 2.47
C PHE A 259 6.29 -7.97 2.75
N PHE A 260 7.29 -7.34 2.14
CA PHE A 260 8.70 -7.56 2.49
C PHE A 260 9.00 -7.26 3.95
N ASN A 261 8.50 -6.13 4.47
CA ASN A 261 8.63 -5.77 5.87
C ASN A 261 7.89 -6.79 6.76
N VAL A 262 6.68 -7.20 6.35
CA VAL A 262 5.89 -8.19 7.09
C VAL A 262 6.64 -9.53 7.19
N VAL A 263 7.18 -10.05 6.08
CA VAL A 263 7.96 -11.31 6.07
C VAL A 263 9.21 -11.19 6.92
N GLY A 264 9.92 -10.05 6.85
CA GLY A 264 11.12 -9.80 7.65
C GLY A 264 10.86 -9.84 9.16
N GLU A 265 9.64 -9.47 9.59
CA GLU A 265 9.24 -9.40 11.00
C GLU A 265 8.49 -10.67 11.48
N MET A 266 8.22 -11.62 10.58
CA MET A 266 7.58 -12.88 10.94
C MET A 266 8.51 -13.79 11.76
N ARG A 267 8.02 -14.30 12.89
CA ARG A 267 8.73 -15.28 13.72
C ARG A 267 9.08 -16.56 12.94
N ASN A 268 8.20 -17.00 12.04
CA ASN A 268 8.44 -18.12 11.15
C ASN A 268 8.03 -17.76 9.71
N PRO A 269 8.98 -17.30 8.88
CA PRO A 269 8.74 -16.92 7.48
C PRO A 269 8.17 -18.05 6.61
N LYS A 270 8.38 -19.32 6.97
CA LYS A 270 7.82 -20.46 6.21
C LYS A 270 6.28 -20.47 6.18
N ASN A 271 5.64 -19.77 7.11
CA ASN A 271 4.19 -19.65 7.15
C ASN A 271 3.66 -18.44 6.34
N TYR A 272 4.52 -17.71 5.63
CA TYR A 272 4.13 -16.53 4.86
C TYR A 272 3.01 -16.81 3.86
N ASP A 273 3.14 -17.87 3.05
CA ASP A 273 2.15 -18.19 2.01
C ASP A 273 0.77 -18.46 2.61
N ARG A 274 0.69 -19.04 3.82
CA ARG A 274 -0.58 -19.23 4.53
C ARG A 274 -1.23 -17.89 4.88
N ALA A 275 -0.44 -16.93 5.35
CA ALA A 275 -0.92 -15.58 5.65
C ALA A 275 -1.34 -14.83 4.38
N LEU A 276 -0.55 -14.95 3.31
CA LEU A 276 -0.83 -14.34 2.01
C LEU A 276 -2.15 -14.86 1.41
N TYR A 277 -2.30 -16.18 1.26
CA TYR A 277 -3.50 -16.75 0.63
C TYR A 277 -4.76 -16.50 1.47
N CYS A 278 -4.65 -16.55 2.79
CA CYS A 278 -5.75 -16.18 3.68
C CYS A 278 -6.14 -14.71 3.48
N CYS A 279 -5.16 -13.80 3.50
CA CYS A 279 -5.38 -12.37 3.29
C CYS A 279 -6.05 -12.12 1.93
N GLN A 280 -5.46 -12.61 0.83
CA GLN A 280 -5.97 -12.35 -0.51
C GLN A 280 -7.36 -12.92 -0.77
N SER A 281 -7.67 -14.08 -0.18
CA SER A 281 -9.02 -14.66 -0.25
C SER A 281 -10.04 -13.77 0.44
N ILE A 282 -9.74 -13.28 1.65
CA ILE A 282 -10.63 -12.39 2.42
C ILE A 282 -10.78 -11.03 1.71
N VAL A 283 -9.69 -10.46 1.19
CA VAL A 283 -9.72 -9.20 0.41
C VAL A 283 -10.67 -9.35 -0.77
N THR A 284 -10.44 -10.37 -1.60
CA THR A 284 -11.19 -10.56 -2.85
C THR A 284 -12.66 -10.84 -2.57
N ALA A 285 -12.97 -11.66 -1.57
CA ALA A 285 -14.35 -11.90 -1.14
C ALA A 285 -15.01 -10.60 -0.65
N THR A 286 -14.30 -9.78 0.12
CA THR A 286 -14.80 -8.49 0.61
C THR A 286 -15.04 -7.53 -0.55
N TYR A 287 -14.09 -7.38 -1.46
CA TYR A 287 -14.22 -6.46 -2.59
C TYR A 287 -15.38 -6.81 -3.52
N LEU A 288 -15.55 -8.11 -3.82
CA LEU A 288 -16.69 -8.59 -4.60
C LEU A 288 -18.01 -8.39 -3.85
N THR A 289 -18.09 -8.79 -2.60
CA THR A 289 -19.33 -8.70 -1.81
C THR A 289 -19.78 -7.25 -1.69
N ILE A 290 -18.89 -6.37 -1.25
CA ILE A 290 -19.21 -4.96 -1.03
C ILE A 290 -19.44 -4.25 -2.37
N GLY A 291 -18.58 -4.49 -3.37
CA GLY A 291 -18.74 -3.94 -4.70
C GLY A 291 -20.09 -4.28 -5.32
N ILE A 292 -20.46 -5.56 -5.35
CA ILE A 292 -21.70 -6.04 -5.96
C ILE A 292 -22.92 -5.54 -5.19
N VAL A 293 -22.94 -5.69 -3.85
CA VAL A 293 -24.11 -5.32 -3.04
C VAL A 293 -24.38 -3.82 -3.17
N VAL A 294 -23.36 -2.98 -2.95
CA VAL A 294 -23.56 -1.52 -2.96
C VAL A 294 -23.87 -1.05 -4.40
N TYR A 295 -23.28 -1.63 -5.44
CA TYR A 295 -23.66 -1.34 -6.83
C TYR A 295 -25.11 -1.74 -7.13
N TYR A 296 -25.56 -2.92 -6.68
CA TYR A 296 -26.93 -3.40 -6.90
C TYR A 296 -28.00 -2.54 -6.18
N PHE A 297 -27.67 -1.99 -5.01
CA PHE A 297 -28.61 -1.13 -4.28
C PHE A 297 -28.57 0.33 -4.75
N CYS A 298 -27.41 0.85 -5.12
CA CYS A 298 -27.25 2.27 -5.46
C CYS A 298 -27.24 2.60 -6.97
N GLY A 299 -26.73 1.71 -7.83
CA GLY A 299 -26.66 1.93 -9.28
C GLY A 299 -25.96 3.24 -9.65
N GLN A 300 -26.58 4.05 -10.49
CA GLN A 300 -26.08 5.38 -10.91
C GLN A 300 -25.98 6.42 -9.77
N TYR A 301 -26.61 6.17 -8.61
CA TYR A 301 -26.63 7.09 -7.46
C TYR A 301 -25.51 6.83 -6.45
N LEU A 302 -24.44 6.13 -6.86
CA LEU A 302 -23.29 5.85 -6.02
C LEU A 302 -22.51 7.11 -5.67
N ALA A 303 -22.14 7.25 -4.39
CA ALA A 303 -21.14 8.21 -3.97
C ALA A 303 -19.73 7.61 -4.07
N ASN A 304 -18.73 8.48 -4.21
CA ASN A 304 -17.32 8.08 -4.19
C ASN A 304 -16.57 8.96 -3.19
N PRO A 305 -16.10 8.44 -2.04
CA PRO A 305 -16.12 7.04 -1.59
C PRO A 305 -17.52 6.49 -1.28
N ALA A 306 -17.66 5.16 -1.36
CA ALA A 306 -18.95 4.46 -1.19
C ALA A 306 -19.65 4.72 0.15
N LEU A 307 -18.93 5.08 1.22
CA LEU A 307 -19.52 5.46 2.52
C LEU A 307 -20.49 6.65 2.40
N GLY A 308 -20.37 7.47 1.36
CA GLY A 308 -21.29 8.57 1.10
C GLY A 308 -22.67 8.13 0.57
N SER A 309 -22.84 6.87 0.17
CA SER A 309 -24.02 6.44 -0.62
C SER A 309 -25.27 6.18 0.22
N ALA A 310 -25.16 6.10 1.55
CA ALA A 310 -26.32 5.97 2.42
C ALA A 310 -26.90 7.33 2.82
N GLY A 311 -28.09 7.31 3.42
CA GLY A 311 -28.72 8.49 4.03
C GLY A 311 -27.82 9.22 5.02
N VAL A 312 -28.09 10.51 5.22
CA VAL A 312 -27.27 11.47 5.97
C VAL A 312 -26.80 10.94 7.34
N ILE A 313 -27.71 10.32 8.12
CA ILE A 313 -27.39 9.80 9.45
C ILE A 313 -26.40 8.64 9.36
N ILE A 314 -26.66 7.67 8.48
CA ILE A 314 -25.79 6.50 8.32
C ILE A 314 -24.42 6.92 7.79
N LYS A 315 -24.38 7.86 6.84
CA LYS A 315 -23.14 8.43 6.33
C LYS A 315 -22.26 8.97 7.47
N LYS A 316 -22.85 9.76 8.38
CA LYS A 316 -22.15 10.30 9.57
C LYS A 316 -21.62 9.18 10.47
N VAL A 317 -22.45 8.19 10.79
CA VAL A 317 -22.06 7.06 11.64
C VAL A 317 -20.93 6.24 11.00
N ALA A 318 -21.06 5.89 9.72
CA ALA A 318 -20.07 5.09 9.01
C ALA A 318 -18.72 5.80 8.94
N TYR A 319 -18.69 7.11 8.60
CA TYR A 319 -17.44 7.87 8.58
C TYR A 319 -16.85 8.06 9.98
N ALA A 320 -17.66 8.30 11.00
CA ALA A 320 -17.18 8.39 12.39
C ALA A 320 -16.53 7.08 12.85
N VAL A 321 -17.15 5.93 12.53
CA VAL A 321 -16.61 4.60 12.85
C VAL A 321 -15.36 4.31 12.02
N ALA A 322 -15.24 4.80 10.79
CA ALA A 322 -14.07 4.60 9.92
C ALA A 322 -12.85 5.45 10.29
N LEU A 323 -13.04 6.62 10.91
CA LEU A 323 -11.97 7.59 11.21
C LEU A 323 -10.74 6.99 11.89
N PRO A 324 -10.86 6.19 12.98
CA PRO A 324 -9.70 5.57 13.61
C PRO A 324 -8.89 4.72 12.62
N GLY A 325 -9.57 3.92 11.80
CA GLY A 325 -8.90 3.10 10.80
C GLY A 325 -8.33 3.89 9.63
N LEU A 326 -8.91 5.02 9.25
CA LEU A 326 -8.30 5.92 8.27
C LEU A 326 -6.98 6.49 8.81
N PHE A 327 -6.97 7.01 10.04
CA PHE A 327 -5.76 7.51 10.70
C PHE A 327 -4.67 6.44 10.84
N VAL A 328 -5.04 5.21 11.22
CA VAL A 328 -4.08 4.09 11.26
C VAL A 328 -3.49 3.82 9.88
N SER A 329 -4.28 3.86 8.81
CA SER A 329 -3.79 3.58 7.46
C SER A 329 -2.74 4.60 7.03
N VAL A 330 -3.05 5.90 7.13
CA VAL A 330 -2.11 6.98 6.76
C VAL A 330 -0.89 7.01 7.68
N THR A 331 -1.04 6.60 8.94
CA THR A 331 0.08 6.46 9.87
C THR A 331 1.04 5.37 9.39
N ILE A 332 0.52 4.19 9.03
CA ILE A 332 1.34 3.07 8.53
C ILE A 332 2.07 3.48 7.24
N TYR A 333 1.35 4.05 6.27
CA TYR A 333 1.96 4.46 4.98
C TYR A 333 3.06 5.51 5.19
N THR A 334 2.77 6.56 5.96
CA THR A 334 3.73 7.62 6.28
C THR A 334 4.94 7.06 7.02
N HIS A 335 4.72 6.25 8.05
CA HIS A 335 5.79 5.68 8.86
C HIS A 335 6.70 4.78 8.04
N VAL A 336 6.14 3.89 7.21
CA VAL A 336 6.92 2.96 6.37
C VAL A 336 7.73 3.73 5.31
N GLY A 337 7.14 4.73 4.66
CA GLY A 337 7.83 5.60 3.71
C GLY A 337 8.97 6.40 4.36
N ALA A 338 8.69 7.05 5.50
CA ALA A 338 9.66 7.84 6.24
C ALA A 338 10.80 6.98 6.80
N LYS A 339 10.52 5.78 7.31
CA LYS A 339 11.52 4.84 7.83
C LYS A 339 12.51 4.42 6.75
N MET A 340 12.05 4.18 5.53
CA MET A 340 12.94 3.83 4.43
C MET A 340 13.92 4.99 4.11
N ILE A 341 13.42 6.22 4.03
CA ILE A 341 14.26 7.41 3.81
C ILE A 341 15.25 7.58 4.97
N PHE A 342 14.74 7.49 6.21
CA PHE A 342 15.53 7.62 7.43
C PHE A 342 16.68 6.60 7.52
N VAL A 343 16.37 5.32 7.33
CA VAL A 343 17.37 4.23 7.34
C VAL A 343 18.41 4.45 6.26
N ARG A 344 18.01 4.95 5.08
CA ARG A 344 18.93 5.25 3.99
C ARG A 344 19.87 6.40 4.32
N LEU A 345 19.36 7.50 4.89
CA LEU A 345 20.16 8.69 5.23
C LEU A 345 21.19 8.41 6.33
N LEU A 346 20.84 7.58 7.31
CA LEU A 346 21.71 7.27 8.45
C LEU A 346 22.41 5.90 8.34
N ARG A 347 22.28 5.19 7.20
CA ARG A 347 22.91 3.87 7.01
C ARG A 347 24.42 3.98 7.18
N GLY A 348 25.00 3.12 8.02
CA GLY A 348 26.45 3.12 8.30
C GLY A 348 26.91 4.19 9.29
N SER A 349 25.98 4.94 9.90
CA SER A 349 26.29 5.88 10.99
C SER A 349 25.84 5.34 12.35
N ASP A 350 26.57 5.71 13.41
CA ASP A 350 26.19 5.40 14.80
C ASP A 350 24.89 6.09 15.22
N HIS A 351 24.46 7.12 14.48
CA HIS A 351 23.21 7.84 14.70
C HIS A 351 21.97 7.02 14.34
N LEU A 352 22.10 5.94 13.57
CA LEU A 352 20.95 5.13 13.19
C LEU A 352 20.31 4.42 14.40
N THR A 353 21.14 3.96 15.34
CA THR A 353 20.71 3.18 16.52
C THR A 353 20.85 3.94 17.84
N SER A 354 21.58 5.06 17.87
CA SER A 354 21.73 5.89 19.08
C SER A 354 20.62 6.93 19.22
N HIS A 355 20.18 7.19 20.46
CA HIS A 355 19.25 8.28 20.80
C HIS A 355 19.92 9.67 20.77
N SER A 356 20.51 10.03 19.62
CA SER A 356 21.19 11.32 19.40
C SER A 356 20.23 12.40 18.85
N PHE A 357 20.64 13.67 18.91
CA PHE A 357 19.89 14.75 18.28
C PHE A 357 19.73 14.54 16.77
N VAL A 358 20.80 14.09 16.09
CA VAL A 358 20.79 13.78 14.65
C VAL A 358 19.78 12.69 14.32
N HIS A 359 19.69 11.65 15.15
CA HIS A 359 18.69 10.59 15.01
C HIS A 359 17.26 11.17 15.01
N TRP A 360 16.91 11.91 16.06
CA TRP A 360 15.56 12.45 16.22
C TRP A 360 15.23 13.54 15.20
N ALA A 361 16.17 14.44 14.90
CA ALA A 361 15.99 15.48 13.89
C ALA A 361 15.79 14.88 12.49
N THR A 362 16.58 13.86 12.12
CA THR A 362 16.44 13.18 10.83
C THR A 362 15.14 12.39 10.76
N TRP A 363 14.77 11.68 11.84
CA TRP A 363 13.53 10.92 11.91
C TRP A 363 12.29 11.82 11.77
N LEU A 364 12.17 12.83 12.62
CA LEU A 364 11.05 13.77 12.60
C LEU A 364 11.05 14.58 11.30
N GLY A 365 12.22 14.92 10.75
CA GLY A 365 12.35 15.55 9.44
C GLY A 365 11.81 14.67 8.30
N CYS A 366 12.12 13.37 8.30
CA CYS A 366 11.61 12.43 7.30
C CYS A 366 10.08 12.28 7.41
N VAL A 367 9.54 12.11 8.62
CA VAL A 367 8.09 12.03 8.84
C VAL A 367 7.41 13.33 8.43
N GLY A 368 7.94 14.47 8.86
CA GLY A 368 7.46 15.82 8.54
C GLY A 368 7.45 16.11 7.05
N GLY A 369 8.51 15.74 6.34
CA GLY A 369 8.59 15.84 4.88
C GLY A 369 7.53 14.99 4.19
N CYS A 370 7.37 13.72 4.61
CA CYS A 370 6.38 12.82 4.02
C CYS A 370 4.94 13.32 4.20
N VAL A 371 4.55 13.75 5.41
CA VAL A 371 3.19 14.26 5.65
C VAL A 371 2.95 15.59 4.93
N THR A 372 3.95 16.47 4.83
CA THR A 372 3.82 17.75 4.13
C THR A 372 3.60 17.54 2.64
N LEU A 373 4.39 16.65 2.01
CA LEU A 373 4.19 16.29 0.61
C LEU A 373 2.84 15.60 0.38
N SER A 374 2.41 14.74 1.30
CA SER A 374 1.10 14.07 1.25
C SER A 374 -0.05 15.09 1.33
N PHE A 375 0.08 16.12 2.17
CA PHE A 375 -0.87 17.23 2.27
C PHE A 375 -0.95 18.01 0.96
N ILE A 376 0.19 18.40 0.38
CA ILE A 376 0.22 19.11 -0.91
C ILE A 376 -0.46 18.28 -2.00
N LEU A 377 -0.22 16.97 -2.06
CA LEU A 377 -0.87 16.08 -3.04
C LEU A 377 -2.38 15.97 -2.81
N ALA A 378 -2.82 15.85 -1.56
CA ALA A 378 -4.24 15.77 -1.22
C ALA A 378 -5.01 17.04 -1.65
N GLU A 379 -4.38 18.21 -1.51
CA GLU A 379 -4.96 19.50 -1.94
C GLU A 379 -4.84 19.76 -3.44
N ALA A 380 -3.83 19.18 -4.09
CA ALA A 380 -3.61 19.29 -5.53
C ALA A 380 -4.55 18.40 -6.34
N ILE A 381 -5.04 17.29 -5.76
CA ILE A 381 -6.04 16.41 -6.38
C ILE A 381 -7.07 16.00 -5.29
N PRO A 382 -8.00 16.91 -4.92
CA PRO A 382 -8.96 16.70 -3.83
C PRO A 382 -10.15 15.80 -4.24
N PHE A 383 -9.92 14.89 -5.19
CA PHE A 383 -10.90 13.96 -5.73
C PHE A 383 -10.45 12.54 -5.42
N PHE A 384 -11.08 11.91 -4.42
CA PHE A 384 -10.65 10.61 -3.92
C PHE A 384 -10.52 9.55 -5.03
N GLY A 385 -11.54 9.42 -5.88
CA GLY A 385 -11.54 8.44 -6.97
C GLY A 385 -10.42 8.66 -7.99
N ASP A 386 -10.20 9.91 -8.40
CA ASP A 386 -9.18 10.26 -9.38
C ASP A 386 -7.77 10.07 -8.84
N LEU A 387 -7.54 10.43 -7.58
CA LEU A 387 -6.25 10.24 -6.91
C LEU A 387 -5.95 8.75 -6.75
N VAL A 388 -6.91 7.95 -6.29
CA VAL A 388 -6.80 6.48 -6.19
C VAL A 388 -6.48 5.85 -7.55
N ASN A 389 -7.18 6.26 -8.60
CA ASN A 389 -6.96 5.82 -9.97
C ASN A 389 -5.53 6.15 -10.43
N LEU A 390 -5.08 7.40 -10.26
CA LEU A 390 -3.72 7.84 -10.62
C LEU A 390 -2.64 7.01 -9.92
N ILE A 391 -2.80 6.74 -8.63
CA ILE A 391 -1.85 5.94 -7.84
C ILE A 391 -1.80 4.51 -8.36
N GLY A 392 -2.95 3.90 -8.59
CA GLY A 392 -3.05 2.55 -9.12
C GLY A 392 -2.46 2.42 -10.51
N ALA A 393 -2.74 3.40 -11.39
CA ALA A 393 -2.18 3.45 -12.73
C ALA A 393 -0.65 3.58 -12.73
N THR A 394 -0.09 4.41 -11.86
CA THR A 394 1.34 4.72 -11.86
C THR A 394 2.13 3.79 -10.92
N LEU A 395 2.39 4.26 -9.71
CA LEU A 395 3.30 3.65 -8.74
C LEU A 395 2.77 2.30 -8.23
N GLY A 396 1.45 2.16 -8.06
CA GLY A 396 0.82 0.90 -7.68
C GLY A 396 1.09 -0.21 -8.70
N THR A 397 0.84 0.06 -9.99
CA THR A 397 1.12 -0.88 -11.08
C THR A 397 2.61 -1.20 -11.18
N PHE A 398 3.48 -0.18 -11.12
CA PHE A 398 4.93 -0.38 -11.18
C PHE A 398 5.41 -1.30 -10.06
N MET A 399 4.98 -1.03 -8.82
CA MET A 399 5.42 -1.77 -7.64
C MET A 399 4.80 -3.17 -7.52
N CYS A 400 3.55 -3.35 -7.96
CA CYS A 400 2.79 -4.57 -7.70
C CYS A 400 2.72 -5.51 -8.91
N MET A 401 2.95 -5.03 -10.12
CA MET A 401 2.93 -5.86 -11.34
C MET A 401 4.29 -5.92 -12.00
N VAL A 402 4.83 -4.77 -12.43
CA VAL A 402 6.09 -4.71 -13.19
C VAL A 402 7.25 -5.25 -12.36
N SER A 403 7.39 -4.76 -11.12
CA SER A 403 8.47 -5.16 -10.21
C SER A 403 8.42 -6.65 -9.88
N ASN A 404 7.24 -7.21 -9.61
CA ASN A 404 7.11 -8.63 -9.26
C ASN A 404 7.37 -9.54 -10.47
N GLY A 405 6.89 -9.17 -11.66
CA GLY A 405 7.25 -9.88 -12.88
C GLY A 405 8.77 -9.89 -13.12
N TRP A 406 9.43 -8.75 -12.88
CA TRP A 406 10.89 -8.64 -13.01
C TRP A 406 11.62 -9.49 -11.96
N MET A 407 11.20 -9.46 -10.69
CA MET A 407 11.76 -10.29 -9.61
C MET A 407 11.73 -11.77 -9.94
N TRP A 408 10.57 -12.29 -10.37
CA TRP A 408 10.47 -13.72 -10.68
C TRP A 408 11.36 -14.11 -11.86
N LEU A 409 11.38 -13.29 -12.91
CA LEU A 409 12.22 -13.53 -14.08
C LEU A 409 13.70 -13.48 -13.70
N HIS A 410 14.15 -12.49 -12.94
CA HIS A 410 15.53 -12.37 -12.49
C HIS A 410 16.03 -13.66 -11.83
N ASP A 411 15.27 -14.19 -10.86
CA ASP A 411 15.67 -15.38 -10.12
C ASP A 411 15.61 -16.68 -10.95
N ASN A 412 14.73 -16.75 -11.95
CA ASN A 412 14.45 -17.99 -12.66
C ASN A 412 14.95 -18.02 -14.11
N TRP A 413 15.47 -16.91 -14.65
CA TRP A 413 15.80 -16.81 -16.08
C TRP A 413 16.82 -17.84 -16.54
N HIS A 414 17.84 -18.12 -15.72
CA HIS A 414 18.91 -19.07 -16.04
C HIS A 414 18.36 -20.49 -16.27
N ARG A 415 17.33 -20.88 -15.52
CA ARG A 415 16.68 -22.20 -15.59
C ARG A 415 15.96 -22.45 -16.92
N ARG A 416 15.73 -21.45 -17.75
CA ARG A 416 15.05 -21.62 -19.06
C ARG A 416 15.76 -22.58 -20.01
N HIS A 417 17.07 -22.75 -19.84
CA HIS A 417 17.88 -23.66 -20.65
C HIS A 417 17.84 -25.11 -20.11
N GLU A 418 17.53 -25.27 -18.83
CA GLU A 418 17.53 -26.54 -18.10
C GLU A 418 16.11 -27.14 -18.00
N ASP A 419 15.14 -26.32 -17.62
CA ASP A 419 13.74 -26.72 -17.42
C ASP A 419 12.89 -26.38 -18.64
N LYS A 420 12.67 -27.38 -19.50
CA LYS A 420 11.83 -27.27 -20.69
C LYS A 420 10.36 -27.58 -20.45
N SER A 421 9.94 -27.77 -19.19
CA SER A 421 8.56 -28.08 -18.81
C SER A 421 7.58 -27.01 -19.30
N LEU A 422 6.39 -27.44 -19.72
CA LEU A 422 5.28 -26.53 -20.07
C LEU A 422 4.90 -25.63 -18.90
N TYR A 423 5.01 -26.13 -17.67
CA TYR A 423 4.74 -25.35 -16.46
C TYR A 423 5.71 -24.17 -16.31
N PHE A 424 7.01 -24.41 -16.47
CA PHE A 424 8.02 -23.35 -16.40
C PHE A 424 7.81 -22.29 -17.49
N LYS A 425 7.53 -22.73 -18.73
CA LYS A 425 7.20 -21.83 -19.84
C LYS A 425 5.96 -20.98 -19.54
N ALA A 426 4.93 -21.57 -18.95
CA ALA A 426 3.73 -20.83 -18.55
C ALA A 426 4.03 -19.76 -17.49
N LEU A 427 4.88 -20.06 -16.50
CA LEU A 427 5.31 -19.07 -15.51
C LEU A 427 6.15 -17.95 -16.12
N VAL A 428 7.03 -18.25 -17.09
CA VAL A 428 7.77 -17.21 -17.83
C VAL A 428 6.79 -16.30 -18.57
N VAL A 429 5.83 -16.88 -19.30
CA VAL A 429 4.80 -16.12 -20.03
C VAL A 429 3.98 -15.26 -19.07
N LEU A 430 3.56 -15.80 -17.92
CA LEU A 430 2.81 -15.06 -16.91
C LEU A 430 3.59 -13.82 -16.42
N ASN A 431 4.87 -13.97 -16.07
CA ASN A 431 5.65 -12.86 -15.52
C ASN A 431 6.04 -11.83 -16.59
N VAL A 432 6.27 -12.26 -17.84
CA VAL A 432 6.40 -11.33 -18.98
C VAL A 432 5.10 -10.57 -19.22
N PHE A 433 3.96 -11.27 -19.15
CA PHE A 433 2.64 -10.65 -19.26
C PHE A 433 2.42 -9.60 -18.16
N LEU A 434 2.84 -9.85 -16.91
CA LEU A 434 2.74 -8.84 -15.84
C LEU A 434 3.51 -7.55 -16.15
N ILE A 435 4.70 -7.66 -16.73
CA ILE A 435 5.50 -6.50 -17.12
C ILE A 435 4.82 -5.74 -18.26
N VAL A 436 4.38 -6.44 -19.30
CA VAL A 436 3.74 -5.83 -20.48
C VAL A 436 2.38 -5.22 -20.14
N ALA A 437 1.53 -5.94 -19.43
CA ALA A 437 0.24 -5.46 -18.96
C ALA A 437 0.42 -4.30 -17.97
N GLY A 438 1.42 -4.37 -17.08
CA GLY A 438 1.77 -3.28 -16.19
C GLY A 438 2.18 -2.02 -16.93
N ALA A 439 3.07 -2.13 -17.93
CA ALA A 439 3.44 -0.99 -18.77
C ALA A 439 2.24 -0.41 -19.53
N PHE A 440 1.35 -1.26 -20.05
CA PHE A 440 0.11 -0.82 -20.71
C PHE A 440 -0.82 -0.06 -19.76
N ILE A 441 -1.06 -0.58 -18.55
CA ILE A 441 -1.88 0.09 -17.51
C ILE A 441 -1.23 1.41 -17.08
N MET A 442 0.10 1.45 -16.94
CA MET A 442 0.80 2.69 -16.62
C MET A 442 0.59 3.77 -17.67
N ILE A 443 0.66 3.44 -18.96
CA ILE A 443 0.46 4.44 -20.03
C ILE A 443 -1.01 4.85 -20.10
N THR A 444 -1.90 3.88 -20.27
CA THR A 444 -3.32 4.13 -20.56
C THR A 444 -4.09 4.60 -19.32
N GLY A 445 -3.80 4.03 -18.15
CA GLY A 445 -4.38 4.43 -16.87
C GLY A 445 -3.93 5.82 -16.44
N THR A 446 -2.65 6.18 -16.62
CA THR A 446 -2.19 7.53 -16.28
C THR A 446 -2.83 8.58 -17.18
N TRP A 447 -2.96 8.29 -18.48
CA TRP A 447 -3.71 9.14 -19.40
C TRP A 447 -5.18 9.26 -18.97
N ALA A 448 -5.84 8.15 -18.61
CA ALA A 448 -7.22 8.15 -18.15
C ALA A 448 -7.40 8.98 -16.87
N ALA A 449 -6.52 8.80 -15.88
CA ALA A 449 -6.53 9.56 -14.64
C ALA A 449 -6.31 11.06 -14.89
N ALA A 450 -5.35 11.43 -15.75
CA ALA A 450 -5.07 12.84 -16.07
C ALA A 450 -6.28 13.54 -16.72
N VAL A 451 -6.94 12.86 -17.67
CA VAL A 451 -8.15 13.38 -18.30
C VAL A 451 -9.30 13.45 -17.29
N SER A 452 -9.45 12.45 -16.42
CA SER A 452 -10.47 12.44 -15.37
C SER A 452 -10.29 13.62 -14.41
N ILE A 453 -9.08 13.85 -13.90
CA ILE A 453 -8.74 15.00 -13.04
C ILE A 453 -9.07 16.32 -13.72
N ARG A 454 -8.67 16.48 -15.00
CA ARG A 454 -8.98 17.69 -15.77
C ARG A 454 -10.49 17.91 -15.87
N ASN A 455 -11.25 16.86 -16.15
CA ASN A 455 -12.70 16.95 -16.27
C ASN A 455 -13.35 17.24 -14.90
N SER A 456 -12.87 16.64 -13.81
CA SER A 456 -13.33 16.90 -12.44
C SER A 456 -13.12 18.36 -12.01
N TYR A 457 -12.04 19.00 -12.45
CA TYR A 457 -11.87 20.45 -12.25
C TYR A 457 -12.80 21.29 -13.14
N ALA A 458 -13.05 20.85 -14.38
CA ALA A 458 -13.89 21.57 -15.34
C ALA A 458 -15.38 21.57 -14.98
N THR A 459 -15.88 20.58 -14.23
CA THR A 459 -17.28 20.54 -13.76
C THR A 459 -17.61 21.61 -12.73
N GLY A 460 -16.60 22.22 -12.08
CA GLY A 460 -16.75 23.40 -11.25
C GLY A 460 -17.10 23.17 -9.78
N ASN A 461 -17.43 21.93 -9.36
CA ASN A 461 -17.69 21.61 -7.94
C ASN A 461 -16.49 21.91 -7.04
N ILE A 462 -15.28 21.65 -7.54
CA ILE A 462 -14.02 22.11 -6.96
C ILE A 462 -13.23 22.78 -8.09
N SER A 463 -13.24 24.11 -8.11
CA SER A 463 -12.72 24.89 -9.25
C SER A 463 -11.20 25.07 -9.26
N ARG A 464 -10.52 24.83 -8.14
CA ARG A 464 -9.06 24.99 -8.01
C ARG A 464 -8.46 24.13 -6.89
N PRO A 465 -7.15 23.82 -6.95
CA PRO A 465 -6.40 23.28 -5.81
C PRO A 465 -6.56 24.15 -4.55
N PHE A 466 -6.45 23.54 -3.36
CA PHE A 466 -6.62 24.23 -2.08
C PHE A 466 -7.98 24.95 -1.95
N SER A 467 -9.04 24.34 -2.48
CA SER A 467 -10.41 24.86 -2.34
C SER A 467 -10.97 24.50 -0.97
N CYS A 468 -11.72 25.42 -0.37
CA CYS A 468 -12.45 25.11 0.85
C CYS A 468 -13.67 24.23 0.63
N ALA A 469 -14.15 24.05 -0.61
CA ALA A 469 -15.43 23.40 -0.95
C ALA A 469 -15.65 22.03 -0.29
N ASP A 470 -16.92 21.71 -0.01
CA ASP A 470 -17.33 20.42 0.56
C ASP A 470 -17.03 19.29 -0.43
N ASN A 471 -16.28 18.28 0.03
CA ASN A 471 -15.95 17.08 -0.74
C ASN A 471 -16.69 15.83 -0.26
N SER A 472 -17.66 15.99 0.65
CA SER A 472 -18.39 14.88 1.30
C SER A 472 -19.86 14.74 0.89
N ASN A 473 -20.33 15.58 -0.03
CA ASN A 473 -21.74 15.69 -0.44
C ASN A 473 -22.69 15.80 0.77
N SER A 474 -22.34 16.65 1.74
CA SER A 474 -23.12 16.84 2.98
C SER A 474 -24.06 18.04 2.94
N SER A 475 -23.99 18.81 1.85
CA SER A 475 -24.82 19.97 1.57
C SER A 475 -25.75 19.72 0.39
#